data_AF-A0A928NG81-F1
#
_entry.id   AF-A0A928NG81-F1
#
_cell.length_a   1.000
_cell.length_b   1.000
_cell.length_c   1.000
_cell.angle_alpha   90.00
_cell.angle_beta   90.00
_cell.angle_gamma   90.00
#
_symmetry.space_group_name_H-M   'P 1'
#
loop_
_entity.id
_entity.type
_entity.pdbx_description
1 polymer ?
#
loop_
_entity_poly.entity_id
_entity_poly.type
_entity_poly.pdbx_seq_one_letter_code
_entity_poly.pdbx_strand_id
1 'polypeptide(L)'
;NYGAGNKKRIKQGALQCSLLTMGTSFILGILILLSGNQLLQIFNEDPAVVHAGMQRLQILVPTVFLYAGFECLSSTIRGCGSSFIPMILSIFGVCVSRLIWVYTVLPMFNKIEIVYYSYPISYVLSIGMILIYYFGFQKKWLKIRT
;
A
#
# COMPACT_ATOMS: atom_id res chain seq x y z
N ASN A 1 -15.16 16.68 13.18
CA ASN A 1 -13.79 16.57 13.77
C ASN A 1 -12.81 17.56 13.15
N TYR A 2 -12.61 17.55 11.83
CA TYR A 2 -11.70 18.50 11.17
C TYR A 2 -12.17 19.96 11.27
N GLY A 3 -13.45 20.25 10.95
CA GLY A 3 -14.03 21.61 11.09
C GLY A 3 -14.20 22.11 12.53
N ALA A 4 -13.93 21.27 13.54
CA ALA A 4 -13.99 21.65 14.96
C ALA A 4 -12.60 21.84 15.60
N GLY A 5 -11.52 21.79 14.80
CA GLY A 5 -10.14 22.01 15.27
C GLY A 5 -9.57 20.92 16.20
N ASN A 6 -10.31 19.85 16.49
CA ASN A 6 -9.93 18.85 17.49
C ASN A 6 -8.94 17.82 16.94
N LYS A 7 -7.67 18.22 16.86
CA LYS A 7 -6.54 17.43 16.34
C LYS A 7 -6.33 16.10 17.10
N LYS A 8 -6.68 16.03 18.39
CA LYS A 8 -6.57 14.81 19.21
C LYS A 8 -7.52 13.71 18.72
N ARG A 9 -8.79 14.06 18.44
CA ARG A 9 -9.77 13.09 17.89
C ARG A 9 -9.40 12.59 16.50
N ILE A 10 -8.77 13.44 15.67
CA ILE A 10 -8.32 13.05 14.33
C ILE A 10 -7.22 12.00 14.41
N LYS A 11 -6.21 12.20 15.27
CA LYS A 11 -5.13 11.22 15.46
C LYS A 11 -5.65 9.90 16.03
N GLN A 12 -6.56 9.95 17.01
CA GLN A 12 -7.18 8.75 17.58
C GLN A 12 -8.00 7.98 16.54
N GLY A 13 -8.82 8.67 15.75
CA GLY A 13 -9.58 8.04 14.67
C GLY A 13 -8.69 7.42 13.60
N ALA A 14 -7.61 8.11 13.21
CA ALA A 14 -6.64 7.58 12.25
C ALA A 14 -5.96 6.30 12.75
N LEU A 15 -5.58 6.26 14.03
CA LEU A 15 -4.97 5.08 14.64
C LEU A 15 -5.95 3.90 14.69
N GLN A 16 -7.21 4.17 15.09
CA GLN A 16 -8.26 3.14 15.11
C GLN A 16 -8.57 2.59 13.72
N CYS A 17 -8.70 3.47 12.72
CA CYS A 17 -8.92 3.06 11.33
C CYS A 17 -7.73 2.27 10.78
N SER A 18 -6.49 2.68 11.10
CA SER A 18 -5.29 1.94 10.70
C SER A 18 -5.25 0.55 11.34
N LEU A 19 -5.56 0.44 12.63
CA LEU A 19 -5.57 -0.84 13.34
C LEU A 19 -6.65 -1.77 12.77
N LEU A 20 -7.85 -1.25 12.53
CA LEU A 20 -8.94 -2.00 11.92
C LEU A 20 -8.55 -2.51 10.53
N THR A 21 -7.95 -1.64 9.71
CA THR A 21 -7.56 -1.97 8.33
C THR A 21 -6.42 -2.98 8.29
N MET A 22 -5.45 -2.87 9.21
CA MET A 22 -4.41 -3.89 9.36
C MET A 22 -5.03 -5.23 9.77
N GLY A 23 -5.93 -5.23 10.76
CA GLY A 23 -6.61 -6.44 11.21
C GLY A 23 -7.42 -7.12 10.10
N THR A 24 -8.22 -6.37 9.36
CA THR A 24 -9.00 -6.92 8.24
C THR A 24 -8.10 -7.41 7.11
N SER A 25 -7.05 -6.65 6.76
CA SER A 25 -6.09 -7.06 5.72
C SER A 25 -5.33 -8.33 6.10
N PHE A 26 -5.02 -8.52 7.39
CA PHE A 26 -4.38 -9.72 7.90
C PHE A 26 -5.29 -10.95 7.77
N ILE A 27 -6.53 -10.83 8.26
CA ILE A 27 -7.52 -11.91 8.21
C ILE A 27 -7.80 -12.30 6.76
N LEU A 28 -8.04 -11.31 5.89
CA LEU A 28 -8.26 -11.55 4.46
C LEU A 28 -7.02 -12.14 3.78
N GLY A 29 -5.82 -11.67 4.15
CA GLY A 29 -4.56 -12.21 3.62
C GLY A 29 -4.40 -13.70 3.94
N ILE A 30 -4.65 -14.11 5.18
CA ILE A 30 -4.62 -15.53 5.57
C ILE A 30 -5.67 -16.32 4.80
N LEU A 31 -6.90 -15.82 4.71
CA LEU A 31 -7.97 -16.48 3.98
C LEU A 31 -7.61 -16.70 2.50
N ILE A 32 -7.01 -15.69 1.86
CA ILE A 32 -6.54 -15.77 0.47
C ILE A 32 -5.40 -16.77 0.33
N LEU A 33 -4.48 -16.88 1.29
CA LEU A 33 -3.39 -17.86 1.20
C LEU A 33 -3.88 -19.30 1.40
N LEU A 34 -4.87 -19.51 2.26
CA LEU A 34 -5.48 -20.83 2.50
C LEU A 34 -6.36 -21.27 1.33
N SER A 35 -7.19 -20.37 0.80
CA SER A 35 -8.12 -20.65 -0.30
C SER A 35 -7.55 -20.27 -1.69
N GLY A 36 -6.28 -19.87 -1.77
CA GLY A 36 -5.69 -19.30 -2.98
C GLY A 36 -5.73 -20.24 -4.19
N ASN A 37 -5.45 -21.52 -3.97
CA ASN A 37 -5.51 -22.53 -5.03
C ASN A 37 -6.93 -22.67 -5.59
N GLN A 38 -7.93 -22.75 -4.72
CA GLN A 38 -9.34 -22.87 -5.12
C GLN A 38 -9.81 -21.61 -5.84
N LEU A 39 -9.43 -20.43 -5.35
CA LEU A 39 -9.74 -19.15 -5.98
C LEU A 39 -9.13 -19.07 -7.39
N LEU A 40 -7.88 -19.49 -7.56
CA LEU A 40 -7.20 -19.48 -8.86
C LEU A 40 -7.79 -20.51 -9.84
N GLN A 41 -8.19 -21.67 -9.34
CA GLN A 41 -8.83 -22.71 -10.15
C GLN A 41 -10.18 -22.26 -10.74
N ILE A 42 -10.91 -21.35 -10.08
CA ILE A 42 -12.14 -20.76 -10.63
C ILE A 42 -11.84 -19.90 -11.88
N PHE A 43 -10.66 -19.28 -11.96
CA PHE A 43 -10.28 -18.45 -13.09
C PHE A 43 -9.61 -19.25 -14.21
N ASN A 44 -8.84 -20.28 -13.87
CA ASN A 44 -8.14 -21.10 -14.85
C ASN A 44 -7.82 -22.49 -14.27
N GLU A 45 -8.13 -23.54 -15.03
CA GLU A 45 -7.90 -24.93 -14.63
C GLU A 45 -6.47 -25.40 -14.94
N ASP A 46 -5.69 -24.65 -15.73
CA ASP A 46 -4.30 -25.01 -16.06
C ASP A 46 -3.41 -24.98 -14.80
N PRO A 47 -2.83 -26.13 -14.38
CA PRO A 47 -2.00 -26.20 -13.18
C PRO A 47 -0.76 -25.31 -13.24
N ALA A 48 -0.21 -25.04 -14.43
CA ALA A 48 0.93 -24.13 -14.58
C ALA A 48 0.56 -22.68 -14.23
N VAL A 49 -0.64 -22.25 -14.63
CA VAL A 49 -1.16 -20.89 -14.34
C VAL A 49 -1.53 -20.76 -12.86
N VAL A 50 -2.14 -21.79 -12.28
CA VAL A 50 -2.47 -21.83 -10.84
C VAL A 50 -1.19 -21.73 -10.00
N HIS A 51 -0.14 -22.48 -10.35
CA HIS A 51 1.13 -22.43 -9.62
C HIS A 51 1.79 -21.05 -9.71
N ALA A 52 1.86 -20.45 -10.89
CA ALA A 52 2.39 -19.10 -11.08
C ALA A 52 1.55 -18.04 -10.33
N GLY A 53 0.23 -18.22 -10.28
CA GLY A 53 -0.68 -17.38 -9.51
C GLY A 53 -0.44 -17.47 -8.00
N MET A 54 -0.21 -18.67 -7.48
CA MET A 54 0.11 -18.88 -6.06
C MET A 54 1.43 -18.23 -5.65
N GLN A 55 2.48 -18.35 -6.48
CA GLN A 55 3.76 -17.67 -6.24
C GLN A 55 3.57 -16.15 -6.14
N ARG A 56 2.75 -15.59 -7.04
CA ARG A 56 2.40 -14.16 -7.00
C ARG A 56 1.67 -13.77 -5.71
N LEU A 57 0.69 -14.57 -5.28
CA LEU A 57 -0.07 -14.31 -4.05
C LEU A 57 0.82 -14.35 -2.80
N GLN A 58 1.74 -15.31 -2.71
CA GLN A 58 2.66 -15.44 -1.58
C GLN A 58 3.57 -14.22 -1.43
N ILE A 59 3.97 -13.58 -2.53
CA ILE A 59 4.79 -12.36 -2.51
C ILE A 59 3.92 -11.13 -2.19
N LEU A 60 2.73 -11.02 -2.78
CA LEU A 60 1.89 -9.84 -2.65
C LEU A 60 1.18 -9.73 -1.29
N VAL A 61 0.63 -10.83 -0.77
CA VAL A 61 -0.24 -10.80 0.42
C VAL A 61 0.47 -10.22 1.66
N PRO A 62 1.68 -10.66 2.05
CA PRO A 62 2.39 -10.09 3.20
C PRO A 62 2.71 -8.60 3.01
N THR A 63 3.00 -8.24 1.76
CA THR A 63 3.39 -6.88 1.38
C THR A 63 2.19 -5.92 1.42
N VAL A 64 1.03 -6.36 0.96
CA VAL A 64 -0.22 -5.58 1.00
C VAL A 64 -0.65 -5.33 2.44
N PHE A 65 -0.46 -6.29 3.35
CA PHE A 65 -0.74 -6.09 4.78
C PHE A 65 0.08 -4.92 5.37
N LEU A 66 1.39 -4.88 5.10
CA LEU A 66 2.25 -3.78 5.55
C LEU A 66 1.83 -2.44 4.93
N TYR A 67 1.52 -2.44 3.63
CA TYR A 67 1.11 -1.24 2.90
C TYR A 67 -0.24 -0.68 3.36
N ALA A 68 -1.20 -1.56 3.70
CA ALA A 68 -2.57 -1.16 4.07
C ALA A 68 -2.61 -0.22 5.29
N GLY A 69 -1.78 -0.48 6.32
CA GLY A 69 -1.67 0.42 7.47
C GLY A 69 -1.20 1.82 7.10
N PHE A 70 -0.22 1.93 6.20
CA PHE A 70 0.31 3.21 5.74
C PHE A 70 -0.65 3.96 4.79
N GLU A 71 -1.42 3.24 3.98
CA GLU A 71 -2.46 3.85 3.15
C GLU A 71 -3.58 4.48 3.99
N CYS A 72 -3.93 3.93 5.15
CA CYS A 72 -4.86 4.59 6.07
C CYS A 72 -4.36 5.94 6.56
N LEU A 73 -3.06 6.04 6.85
CA LEU A 73 -2.44 7.31 7.24
C LEU A 73 -2.51 8.32 6.07
N SER A 74 -2.12 7.90 4.87
CA SER A 74 -2.25 8.71 3.65
C SER A 74 -3.69 9.18 3.40
N SER A 75 -4.68 8.30 3.63
CA SER A 75 -6.09 8.61 3.47
C SER A 75 -6.61 9.59 4.52
N THR A 76 -6.13 9.48 5.76
CA THR A 76 -6.42 10.46 6.83
C THR A 76 -5.89 11.84 6.47
N ILE A 77 -4.66 11.90 5.93
CA ILE A 77 -3.99 13.12 5.49
C ILE A 77 -4.81 13.81 4.39
N ARG A 78 -5.29 13.04 3.39
CA ARG A 78 -6.21 13.53 2.35
C ARG A 78 -7.53 14.06 2.93
N GLY A 79 -8.12 13.36 3.91
CA GLY A 79 -9.37 13.77 4.58
C GLY A 79 -9.23 15.02 5.46
N CYS A 80 -8.01 15.43 5.78
CA CYS A 80 -7.70 16.62 6.57
C CYS A 80 -7.31 17.84 5.71
N GLY A 81 -7.77 17.92 4.46
CA GLY A 81 -7.69 19.13 3.64
C GLY A 81 -6.35 19.39 2.93
N SER A 82 -5.37 18.48 3.01
CA SER A 82 -4.19 18.50 2.14
C SER A 82 -4.06 17.17 1.41
N SER A 83 -4.74 17.11 0.27
CA SER A 83 -4.78 15.95 -0.63
C SER A 83 -3.70 15.98 -1.72
N PHE A 84 -3.16 17.17 -2.03
CA PHE A 84 -2.16 17.34 -3.08
C PHE A 84 -0.85 16.61 -2.78
N ILE A 85 -0.38 16.67 -1.53
CA ILE A 85 0.88 16.04 -1.14
C ILE A 85 0.78 14.50 -1.18
N PRO A 86 -0.24 13.87 -0.56
CA PRO A 86 -0.49 12.43 -0.74
C PRO A 86 -0.56 11.99 -2.20
N MET A 87 -1.19 12.79 -3.06
CA MET A 87 -1.33 12.47 -4.48
C MET A 87 0.03 12.37 -5.16
N ILE A 88 0.90 13.36 -4.95
CA ILE A 88 2.27 13.35 -5.50
C ILE A 88 3.04 12.14 -4.97
N LEU A 89 2.98 11.88 -3.66
CA LEU A 89 3.69 10.75 -3.05
C LEU A 89 3.22 9.40 -3.62
N SER A 90 1.92 9.20 -3.86
CA SER A 90 1.40 7.99 -4.49
C SER A 90 1.83 7.88 -5.96
N ILE A 91 1.83 8.98 -6.72
CA ILE A 91 2.27 8.97 -8.13
C ILE A 91 3.74 8.58 -8.23
N PHE A 92 4.62 9.23 -7.47
CA PHE A 92 6.05 8.93 -7.53
C PHE A 92 6.40 7.58 -6.87
N GLY A 93 5.79 7.29 -5.72
CA GLY A 93 6.06 6.10 -4.92
C GLY A 93 5.55 4.81 -5.55
N VAL A 94 4.39 4.84 -6.22
CA VAL A 94 3.77 3.63 -6.80
C VAL A 94 3.85 3.61 -8.33
N CYS A 95 3.49 4.70 -9.02
CA CYS A 95 3.37 4.67 -10.48
C CYS A 95 4.74 4.84 -11.16
N VAL A 96 5.47 5.90 -10.83
CA VAL A 96 6.76 6.20 -11.46
C VAL A 96 7.79 5.13 -11.11
N SER A 97 7.87 4.72 -9.84
CA SER A 97 8.76 3.62 -9.42
C SER A 97 8.50 2.33 -10.20
N ARG A 98 7.22 1.96 -10.40
CA ARG A 98 6.83 0.77 -11.15
C ARG A 98 7.13 0.90 -12.63
N LEU A 99 6.93 2.08 -13.23
CA LEU A 99 7.32 2.33 -14.62
C LEU A 99 8.83 2.20 -14.79
N ILE A 100 9.63 2.83 -13.92
CA ILE A 100 11.09 2.72 -13.96
C ILE A 100 11.52 1.26 -13.86
N TRP A 101 10.94 0.50 -12.94
CA TRP A 101 11.25 -0.93 -12.77
C TRP A 101 10.95 -1.74 -14.03
N VAL A 102 9.78 -1.53 -14.63
CA VAL A 102 9.38 -2.23 -15.85
C VAL A 102 10.26 -1.85 -17.04
N TYR A 103 10.63 -0.59 -17.21
CA TYR A 103 11.48 -0.17 -18.33
C TYR A 103 12.95 -0.59 -18.19
N THR A 104 13.45 -0.79 -16.97
CA THR A 104 14.87 -1.05 -16.73
C THR A 104 15.16 -2.51 -16.37
N VAL A 105 14.42 -3.08 -15.43
CA VAL A 105 14.71 -4.41 -14.85
C VAL A 105 14.03 -5.52 -15.66
N LEU A 106 12.83 -5.28 -16.20
CA LEU A 106 12.15 -6.27 -17.03
C LEU A 106 12.96 -6.70 -18.27
N PRO A 107 13.50 -5.80 -19.11
CA PRO A 107 14.26 -6.22 -20.29
C PRO A 107 15.57 -6.94 -19.95
N MET A 108 16.08 -6.78 -18.72
CA MET A 108 17.34 -7.39 -18.29
C MET A 108 17.22 -8.89 -17.99
N PHE A 109 16.10 -9.37 -17.45
CA PHE A 109 15.93 -10.81 -17.22
C PHE A 109 14.67 -11.45 -17.81
N ASN A 110 13.75 -10.68 -18.43
CA ASN A 110 12.60 -11.17 -19.20
C ASN A 110 11.79 -12.29 -18.51
N LYS A 111 11.62 -12.21 -17.18
CA LYS A 111 10.80 -13.14 -16.39
C LYS A 111 9.63 -12.41 -15.75
N ILE A 112 8.46 -13.06 -15.76
CA ILE A 112 7.22 -12.52 -15.16
C ILE A 112 7.41 -12.28 -13.65
N GLU A 113 8.20 -13.11 -12.97
CA GLU A 113 8.50 -12.99 -11.54
C GLU A 113 9.10 -11.62 -11.16
N ILE A 114 9.90 -11.01 -12.04
CA ILE A 114 10.49 -9.67 -11.80
C ILE A 114 9.42 -8.60 -11.69
N VAL A 115 8.32 -8.76 -12.41
CA VAL A 115 7.18 -7.85 -12.30
C VAL A 115 6.54 -7.98 -10.93
N TYR A 116 6.50 -9.18 -10.34
CA TYR A 116 5.94 -9.39 -9.01
C TYR A 116 6.77 -8.68 -7.92
N TYR A 117 8.10 -8.73 -8.02
CA TYR A 117 8.98 -8.02 -7.08
C TYR A 117 8.89 -6.49 -7.17
N SER A 118 8.43 -5.94 -8.30
CA SER A 118 8.20 -4.49 -8.43
C SER A 118 7.19 -3.96 -7.40
N TYR A 119 6.21 -4.78 -6.99
CA TYR A 119 5.15 -4.36 -6.07
C TYR A 119 5.67 -4.15 -4.65
N PRO A 120 6.37 -5.12 -4.00
CA PRO A 120 7.04 -4.88 -2.73
C PRO A 120 7.95 -3.67 -2.71
N ILE A 121 8.76 -3.50 -3.74
CA ILE A 121 9.71 -2.38 -3.80
C ILE A 121 8.97 -1.05 -3.88
N SER A 122 7.93 -0.96 -4.71
CA SER A 122 7.09 0.24 -4.82
C SER A 122 6.39 0.58 -3.50
N TYR A 123 5.89 -0.43 -2.77
CA TYR A 123 5.24 -0.21 -1.49
C TYR A 123 6.22 0.21 -0.41
N VAL A 124 7.41 -0.39 -0.33
CA VAL A 124 8.47 0.03 0.62
C VAL A 124 8.91 1.47 0.34
N LEU A 125 9.10 1.84 -0.93
CA LEU A 125 9.41 3.22 -1.33
C LEU A 125 8.29 4.19 -0.92
N SER A 126 7.03 3.83 -1.19
CA SER A 126 5.87 4.65 -0.84
C SER A 126 5.74 4.85 0.68
N ILE A 127 5.92 3.78 1.45
CA ILE A 127 5.95 3.83 2.91
C ILE A 127 7.06 4.76 3.39
N GLY A 128 8.28 4.61 2.85
CA GLY A 128 9.42 5.47 3.17
C GLY A 128 9.14 6.95 2.87
N MET A 129 8.59 7.26 1.70
CA MET A 129 8.21 8.61 1.33
C MET A 129 7.15 9.22 2.28
N ILE A 130 6.12 8.45 2.63
CA ILE A 130 5.08 8.88 3.58
C ILE A 130 5.67 9.08 4.97
N LEU A 131 6.58 8.21 5.42
CA LEU A 131 7.26 8.33 6.71
C LEU A 131 8.16 9.56 6.78
N ILE A 132 8.98 9.81 5.75
CA ILE A 132 9.82 11.00 5.66
C ILE A 132 8.95 12.25 5.69
N TYR A 133 7.84 12.26 4.94
CA TYR A 133 6.89 13.35 4.96
C TYR A 133 6.25 13.53 6.34
N TYR A 134 5.79 12.44 6.95
CA TYR A 134 5.16 12.47 8.25
C TYR A 134 6.12 13.03 9.30
N PHE A 135 7.34 12.48 9.45
CA PHE A 135 8.33 12.92 10.45
C PHE A 135 8.94 14.29 10.15
N GLY A 136 9.27 14.58 8.89
CA GLY A 136 9.91 15.84 8.49
C GLY A 136 8.97 17.05 8.49
N PHE A 137 7.69 16.86 8.13
CA PHE A 137 6.72 17.94 8.00
C PHE A 137 5.68 18.00 9.14
N GLN A 138 5.82 17.23 10.23
CA GLN A 138 4.95 17.34 11.43
C GLN A 138 4.76 18.80 11.89
N LYS A 139 5.78 19.65 11.74
CA LYS A 139 5.75 21.06 12.12
C LYS A 139 4.80 21.93 11.26
N LYS A 140 4.46 21.54 10.03
CA LYS A 140 3.52 22.28 9.17
C LYS A 140 2.08 21.77 9.28
N TRP A 141 1.86 20.49 9.57
CA TRP A 141 0.51 19.92 9.76
C TRP A 141 -0.22 20.47 11.00
N LEU A 142 0.53 20.79 12.05
CA LEU A 142 -0.03 21.48 13.23
C LEU A 142 -0.37 22.95 12.96
N LYS A 143 0.04 23.50 11.81
CA LYS A 143 -0.21 24.89 11.36
C LYS A 143 -1.40 25.00 10.40
N ILE A 144 -2.39 24.11 10.49
CA ILE A 144 -3.73 24.39 9.94
C ILE A 144 -4.25 25.61 10.69
N ARG A 145 -4.16 26.77 10.03
CA ARG A 145 -4.76 28.09 10.33
C ARG A 145 -5.25 28.26 11.77
N THR A 146 -4.42 28.90 12.60
CA THR A 146 -4.94 30.02 13.41
C THR A 146 -5.51 31.07 12.47
#